data_AF-A0A4Y4D0Y1-F1
#
_entry.id   AF-A0A4Y4D0Y1-F1
#
_cell.length_a   1.000
_cell.length_b   1.000
_cell.length_c   1.000
_cell.angle_alpha   90.00
_cell.angle_beta   90.00
_cell.angle_gamma   90.00
#
_symmetry.space_group_name_H-M   'P 1'
#
loop_
_entity.id
_entity.type
_entity.pdbx_description
1 polymer ?
#
loop_
_entity_poly.entity_id
_entity_poly.type
_entity_poly.pdbx_seq_one_letter_code
_entity_poly.pdbx_strand_id
1 'polypeptide(L)'
;MSQRLGYHEALARNRKHTMTDTLPDAPADAPEASPGFDLDDFEVRVLAVLIEKAFVTPDTYPLSVNSLVSGCNQLTGREPVMSLSEATVLATLDRLAERGLVSQRHQAGARVAKWEHQIRLRHSLTPPMQAVLAILMLRGAQTVGEIRARCERMHAFGSPAEVEEILEKLGDKYPPMVIQLPKAPGTKEARYTHLMSGEAAASQHAFDTAGDAAAPRGSRVGELEEEVRRLRQQLEWLTNEFEAFRKQFQ
;
A
#
# COMPACT_ATOMS: atom_id res chain seq x y z
N MET A 1 37.48 12.97 53.85
CA MET A 1 38.95 13.03 53.98
C MET A 1 39.52 11.71 53.47
N SER A 2 39.87 11.66 52.18
CA SER A 2 41.25 11.69 51.66
C SER A 2 41.92 10.31 51.73
N GLN A 3 41.77 9.50 50.68
CA GLN A 3 42.75 9.24 49.59
C GLN A 3 43.97 8.41 50.01
N ARG A 4 44.21 7.31 49.26
CA ARG A 4 45.50 6.87 48.67
C ARG A 4 45.25 5.58 47.87
N LEU A 5 45.25 5.66 46.54
CA LEU A 5 46.40 5.38 45.66
C LEU A 5 46.99 3.98 45.85
N GLY A 6 46.80 3.13 44.83
CA GLY A 6 47.55 1.88 44.66
C GLY A 6 48.93 2.12 44.06
N TYR A 7 49.74 1.06 43.98
CA TYR A 7 50.51 0.60 42.80
C TYR A 7 51.49 -0.53 43.18
N HIS A 8 51.90 -1.28 42.15
CA HIS A 8 53.01 -2.25 42.02
C HIS A 8 52.75 -3.70 42.45
N GLU A 9 52.57 -4.67 41.54
CA GLU A 9 53.47 -5.20 40.48
C GLU A 9 54.38 -6.33 40.99
N ALA A 10 54.16 -7.55 40.47
CA ALA A 10 55.15 -8.61 40.21
C ALA A 10 54.41 -9.92 39.84
N LEU A 11 54.39 -10.29 38.56
CA LEU A 11 55.29 -11.29 37.97
C LEU A 11 55.07 -12.72 38.50
N ALA A 12 54.48 -13.60 37.69
CA ALA A 12 55.22 -14.66 36.98
C ALA A 12 54.35 -15.85 36.53
N ARG A 13 54.44 -16.10 35.21
CA ARG A 13 54.65 -17.40 34.55
C ARG A 13 53.49 -18.42 34.47
N ASN A 14 52.84 -18.37 33.31
CA ASN A 14 52.94 -19.36 32.23
C ASN A 14 52.50 -20.80 32.52
N ARG A 15 51.29 -21.18 32.05
CA ARG A 15 51.01 -22.52 31.52
C ARG A 15 50.09 -22.42 30.31
N LYS A 16 50.62 -22.84 29.17
CA LYS A 16 49.87 -23.11 27.94
C LYS A 16 48.93 -24.30 28.16
N HIS A 17 47.66 -24.14 27.82
CA HIS A 17 46.78 -25.25 27.44
C HIS A 17 45.89 -24.79 26.27
N THR A 18 45.84 -25.68 25.30
CA THR A 18 45.23 -25.67 23.96
C THR A 18 43.70 -25.73 24.00
N MET A 19 43.05 -25.23 22.93
CA MET A 19 41.73 -25.66 22.39
C MET A 19 40.53 -25.64 23.36
N THR A 20 39.45 -24.89 23.19
CA THR A 20 38.59 -24.78 21.99
C THR A 20 37.73 -23.52 22.09
N ASP A 21 37.56 -22.87 20.95
CA ASP A 21 36.54 -21.88 20.63
C ASP A 21 35.14 -22.51 20.71
N THR A 22 34.25 -22.00 21.56
CA THR A 22 32.79 -22.18 21.43
C THR A 22 32.06 -21.09 22.22
N LEU A 23 31.82 -19.95 21.58
CA LEU A 23 30.66 -19.12 21.93
C LEU A 23 29.38 -19.95 21.69
N PRO A 24 28.35 -19.88 22.55
CA PRO A 24 27.06 -20.43 22.21
C PRO A 24 26.42 -19.57 21.11
N ASP A 25 26.17 -20.22 19.97
CA ASP A 25 25.36 -19.78 18.85
C ASP A 25 24.05 -19.18 19.37
N ALA A 26 23.88 -17.86 19.20
CA ALA A 26 22.58 -17.25 19.22
C ALA A 26 21.85 -17.72 17.95
N PRO A 27 20.58 -18.17 18.02
CA PRO A 27 19.90 -18.66 16.83
C PRO A 27 19.77 -17.52 15.82
N ALA A 28 20.42 -17.71 14.67
CA ALA A 28 20.21 -16.92 13.48
C ALA A 28 18.80 -17.16 12.92
N ASP A 29 18.22 -16.09 12.38
CA ASP A 29 17.00 -16.04 11.56
C ASP A 29 15.68 -16.49 12.22
N ALA A 30 15.16 -15.62 13.08
CA ALA A 30 13.75 -15.27 12.96
C ALA A 30 13.68 -14.04 12.02
N PRO A 31 12.82 -14.00 10.99
CA PRO A 31 12.64 -12.77 10.23
C PRO A 31 12.14 -11.72 11.22
N GLU A 32 12.92 -10.67 11.46
CA GLU A 32 12.43 -9.50 12.19
C GLU A 32 11.20 -9.01 11.43
N ALA A 33 10.02 -9.31 11.95
CA ALA A 33 8.76 -8.87 11.38
C ALA A 33 8.78 -7.35 11.45
N SER A 34 9.16 -6.71 10.35
CA SER A 34 9.18 -5.25 10.27
C SER A 34 7.79 -4.76 10.68
N PRO A 35 7.68 -3.92 11.73
CA PRO A 35 6.39 -3.44 12.20
C PRO A 35 5.77 -2.63 11.07
N GLY A 36 4.81 -3.23 10.38
CA GLY A 36 4.28 -2.74 9.12
C GLY A 36 2.87 -3.23 8.86
N PHE A 37 2.25 -2.66 7.84
CA PHE A 37 0.96 -3.13 7.35
C PHE A 37 1.17 -4.16 6.24
N ASP A 38 0.24 -5.08 6.11
CA ASP A 38 0.20 -6.13 5.09
C ASP A 38 -1.19 -6.21 4.44
N LEU A 39 -1.77 -5.06 4.06
CA LEU A 39 -3.06 -5.05 3.34
C LEU A 39 -2.88 -5.54 1.91
N ASP A 40 -3.77 -6.43 1.48
CA ASP A 40 -3.87 -6.83 0.08
C ASP A 40 -4.46 -5.69 -0.80
N ASP A 41 -4.36 -5.82 -2.12
CA ASP A 41 -4.81 -4.80 -3.08
C ASP A 41 -6.32 -4.47 -2.94
N PHE A 42 -7.14 -5.44 -2.58
CA PHE A 42 -8.57 -5.26 -2.40
C PHE A 42 -8.86 -4.53 -1.09
N GLU A 43 -8.17 -4.89 -0.01
CA GLU A 43 -8.24 -4.22 1.28
C GLU A 43 -7.83 -2.75 1.17
N VAL A 44 -6.72 -2.47 0.48
CA VAL A 44 -6.27 -1.10 0.18
C VAL A 44 -7.34 -0.35 -0.60
N ARG A 45 -7.87 -0.95 -1.67
CA ARG A 45 -8.91 -0.31 -2.49
C ARG A 45 -10.16 0.03 -1.68
N VAL A 46 -10.72 -0.93 -0.94
CA VAL A 46 -11.96 -0.76 -0.17
C VAL A 46 -11.77 0.29 0.93
N LEU A 47 -10.66 0.22 1.68
CA LEU A 47 -10.34 1.19 2.72
C LEU A 47 -10.17 2.60 2.15
N ALA A 48 -9.45 2.74 1.04
CA ALA A 48 -9.21 4.03 0.41
C ALA A 48 -10.49 4.65 -0.15
N VAL A 49 -11.43 3.85 -0.68
CA VAL A 49 -12.74 4.33 -1.13
C VAL A 49 -13.57 4.84 0.06
N LEU A 50 -13.58 4.12 1.19
CA LEU A 50 -14.26 4.60 2.40
C LEU A 50 -13.71 5.94 2.85
N ILE A 51 -12.37 6.09 2.88
CA ILE A 51 -11.72 7.35 3.24
C ILE A 51 -12.09 8.44 2.24
N GLU A 52 -11.96 8.22 0.93
CA GLU A 52 -12.32 9.19 -0.12
C GLU A 52 -13.76 9.70 0.05
N LYS A 53 -14.72 8.79 0.22
CA LYS A 53 -16.14 9.15 0.28
C LYS A 53 -16.56 9.80 1.59
N ALA A 54 -15.83 9.57 2.69
CA ALA A 54 -16.04 10.34 3.92
C ALA A 54 -15.80 11.84 3.72
N PHE A 55 -14.91 12.23 2.80
CA PHE A 55 -14.67 13.64 2.47
C PHE A 55 -15.56 14.15 1.36
N VAL A 56 -15.63 13.43 0.24
CA VAL A 56 -16.22 13.94 -1.00
C VAL A 56 -17.75 13.82 -1.01
N THR A 57 -18.29 12.86 -0.27
CA THR A 57 -19.74 12.59 -0.22
C THR A 57 -20.20 12.30 1.21
N PRO A 58 -20.08 13.27 2.15
CA PRO A 58 -20.42 13.06 3.56
C PRO A 58 -21.89 12.71 3.76
N ASP A 59 -22.79 13.22 2.90
CA ASP A 59 -24.23 12.97 2.99
C ASP A 59 -24.61 11.49 2.75
N THR A 60 -23.80 10.77 1.97
CA THR A 60 -24.02 9.35 1.68
C THR A 60 -23.20 8.42 2.57
N TYR A 61 -22.26 8.96 3.34
CA TYR A 61 -21.42 8.23 4.28
C TYR A 61 -22.15 8.02 5.63
N PRO A 62 -22.05 6.86 6.30
CA PRO A 62 -21.31 5.65 5.93
C PRO A 62 -21.92 4.89 4.74
N LEU A 63 -21.08 4.13 4.02
CA LEU A 63 -21.44 3.56 2.72
C LEU A 63 -22.10 2.19 2.83
N SER A 64 -23.07 1.92 1.96
CA SER A 64 -23.54 0.56 1.69
C SER A 64 -22.50 -0.23 0.86
N VAL A 65 -22.62 -1.55 0.84
CA VAL A 65 -21.79 -2.42 -0.01
C VAL A 65 -21.91 -2.05 -1.50
N ASN A 66 -23.13 -1.77 -1.98
CA ASN A 66 -23.34 -1.35 -3.37
C ASN A 66 -22.61 -0.05 -3.72
N SER A 67 -22.62 0.91 -2.79
CA SER A 67 -21.87 2.17 -2.94
C SER A 67 -20.36 1.93 -2.95
N LEU A 68 -19.88 0.96 -2.16
CA LEU A 68 -18.47 0.57 -2.13
C LEU A 68 -18.04 -0.11 -3.42
N VAL A 69 -18.79 -1.09 -3.93
CA VAL A 69 -18.53 -1.74 -5.22
C VAL A 69 -18.42 -0.69 -6.33
N SER A 70 -19.39 0.23 -6.40
CA SER A 70 -19.40 1.33 -7.36
C SER A 70 -18.16 2.23 -7.22
N GLY A 71 -17.74 2.51 -5.98
CA GLY A 71 -16.57 3.33 -5.69
C GLY A 71 -15.24 2.62 -5.99
N CYS A 72 -15.15 1.32 -5.78
CA CYS A 72 -13.95 0.52 -6.04
C CYS A 72 -13.67 0.34 -7.53
N ASN A 73 -14.74 0.25 -8.33
CA ASN A 73 -14.71 -0.02 -9.76
C ASN A 73 -14.82 1.25 -10.63
N GLN A 74 -14.60 2.44 -10.05
CA GLN A 74 -14.60 3.68 -10.84
C GLN A 74 -13.47 3.64 -11.88
N LEU A 75 -13.79 4.03 -13.12
CA LEU A 75 -12.80 4.11 -14.19
C LEU A 75 -11.83 5.29 -14.01
N THR A 76 -12.24 6.31 -13.26
CA THR A 76 -11.44 7.51 -13.03
C THR A 76 -10.91 7.54 -11.60
N GLY A 77 -9.66 7.94 -11.47
CA GLY A 77 -8.99 8.06 -10.18
C GLY A 77 -8.77 6.75 -9.44
N ARG A 78 -8.64 5.66 -10.19
CA ARG A 78 -8.21 4.35 -9.73
C ARG A 78 -7.06 3.88 -10.61
N GLU A 79 -5.93 3.57 -9.99
CA GLU A 79 -4.78 2.97 -10.67
C GLU A 79 -4.30 1.82 -9.77
N PRO A 80 -4.50 0.54 -10.16
CA PRO A 80 -5.19 0.07 -11.38
C PRO A 80 -6.72 0.16 -11.29
N VAL A 81 -7.39 0.20 -12.45
CA VAL A 81 -8.85 0.00 -12.51
C VAL A 81 -9.16 -1.45 -12.13
N MET A 82 -10.15 -1.65 -11.25
CA MET A 82 -10.57 -2.97 -10.76
C MET A 82 -12.02 -3.27 -11.14
N SER A 83 -12.38 -4.56 -11.08
CA SER A 83 -13.75 -5.05 -11.21
C SER A 83 -14.07 -6.01 -10.07
N LEU A 84 -14.35 -5.45 -8.91
CA LEU A 84 -14.69 -6.19 -7.69
C LEU A 84 -16.17 -6.54 -7.67
N SER A 85 -16.48 -7.79 -7.32
CA SER A 85 -17.86 -8.25 -7.08
C SER A 85 -18.32 -7.86 -5.67
N GLU A 86 -19.64 -7.83 -5.47
CA GLU A 86 -20.24 -7.58 -4.15
C GLU A 86 -19.74 -8.57 -3.08
N ALA A 87 -19.68 -9.86 -3.42
CA ALA A 87 -19.15 -10.90 -2.53
C ALA A 87 -17.68 -10.65 -2.15
N THR A 88 -16.86 -10.18 -3.09
CA THR A 88 -15.45 -9.86 -2.82
C THR A 88 -15.33 -8.66 -1.88
N VAL A 89 -16.14 -7.61 -2.09
CA VAL A 89 -16.15 -6.42 -1.23
C VAL A 89 -16.62 -6.79 0.18
N LEU A 90 -17.66 -7.61 0.33
CA LEU A 90 -18.13 -8.11 1.63
C LEU A 90 -17.04 -8.86 2.38
N ALA A 91 -16.44 -9.88 1.75
CA ALA A 91 -15.36 -10.66 2.35
C ALA A 91 -14.15 -9.78 2.73
N THR A 92 -13.88 -8.73 1.96
CA THR A 92 -12.80 -7.76 2.24
C THR A 92 -13.15 -6.86 3.42
N LEU A 93 -14.41 -6.42 3.54
CA LEU A 93 -14.88 -5.65 4.70
C LEU A 93 -14.78 -6.45 5.99
N ASP A 94 -15.09 -7.75 5.96
CA ASP A 94 -14.96 -8.62 7.12
C ASP A 94 -13.51 -8.71 7.59
N ARG A 95 -12.54 -8.96 6.68
CA ARG A 95 -11.10 -8.93 7.01
C ARG A 95 -10.64 -7.58 7.56
N LEU A 96 -11.07 -6.48 6.94
CA LEU A 96 -10.77 -5.13 7.43
C LEU A 96 -11.38 -4.84 8.81
N ALA A 97 -12.53 -5.45 9.13
CA ALA A 97 -13.21 -5.30 10.41
C ALA A 97 -12.50 -6.10 11.52
N GLU A 98 -11.97 -7.29 11.21
CA GLU A 98 -11.11 -8.05 12.12
C GLU A 98 -9.83 -7.27 12.46
N ARG A 99 -9.27 -6.56 11.48
CA ARG A 99 -8.16 -5.61 11.68
C ARG A 99 -8.62 -4.32 12.38
N GLY A 100 -9.93 -4.11 12.47
CA GLY A 100 -10.65 -2.94 12.99
C GLY A 100 -10.29 -1.62 12.28
N LEU A 101 -9.93 -1.71 11.01
CA LEU A 101 -9.75 -0.58 10.11
C LEU A 101 -11.08 -0.07 9.55
N VAL A 102 -12.14 -0.87 9.65
CA VAL A 102 -13.52 -0.48 9.34
C VAL A 102 -14.46 -0.94 10.46
N SER A 103 -15.66 -0.35 10.52
CA SER A 103 -16.73 -0.83 11.37
C SER A 103 -18.08 -0.77 10.64
N GLN A 104 -18.97 -1.67 11.04
CA GLN A 104 -20.34 -1.69 10.58
C GLN A 104 -21.21 -0.80 11.49
N ARG A 105 -21.98 0.09 10.88
CA ARG A 105 -22.99 0.91 11.56
C ARG A 105 -24.38 0.34 11.31
N HIS A 106 -24.99 -0.15 12.39
CA HIS A 106 -26.40 -0.50 12.41
C HIS A 106 -27.22 0.71 12.86
N GLN A 107 -27.99 1.30 11.96
CA GLN A 107 -29.05 2.23 12.35
C GLN A 107 -30.27 1.41 12.74
N ALA A 108 -30.84 1.68 13.92
CA ALA A 108 -32.04 0.98 14.37
C ALA A 108 -33.17 1.13 13.34
N GLY A 109 -33.67 0.01 12.83
CA GLY A 109 -34.71 -0.03 11.78
C GLY A 109 -34.20 0.01 10.33
N ALA A 110 -32.90 0.23 10.09
CA ALA A 110 -32.33 0.16 8.75
C ALA A 110 -32.03 -1.30 8.36
N ARG A 111 -32.54 -1.72 7.20
CA ARG A 111 -32.31 -3.08 6.66
C ARG A 111 -30.93 -3.25 6.03
N VAL A 112 -30.29 -2.16 5.63
CA VAL A 112 -29.02 -2.20 4.89
C VAL A 112 -27.89 -1.80 5.82
N ALA A 113 -26.91 -2.69 5.97
CA ALA A 113 -25.68 -2.40 6.69
C ALA A 113 -24.88 -1.29 6.00
N LYS A 114 -24.34 -0.37 6.80
CA LYS A 114 -23.44 0.69 6.34
C LYS A 114 -22.08 0.52 6.99
N TRP A 115 -21.03 0.93 6.29
CA TRP A 115 -19.63 0.74 6.69
C TRP A 115 -18.91 2.07 6.76
N GLU A 116 -18.09 2.23 7.79
CA GLU A 116 -17.22 3.39 7.99
C GLU A 116 -15.76 2.95 8.19
N HIS A 117 -14.80 3.75 7.71
CA HIS A 117 -13.40 3.57 8.05
C HIS A 117 -13.11 4.04 9.48
N GLN A 118 -12.12 3.42 10.11
CA GLN A 118 -11.64 3.73 11.46
C GLN A 118 -10.22 4.31 11.48
N ILE A 119 -9.59 4.48 10.30
CA ILE A 119 -8.18 4.90 10.19
C ILE A 119 -7.84 6.19 10.95
N ARG A 120 -8.79 7.16 10.98
CA ARG A 120 -8.65 8.41 11.72
C ARG A 120 -8.42 8.17 13.21
N LEU A 121 -9.27 7.36 13.82
CA LEU A 121 -9.23 7.10 15.26
C LEU A 121 -8.12 6.12 15.61
N ARG A 122 -7.91 5.10 14.77
CA ARG A 122 -6.93 4.04 14.99
C ARG A 122 -5.48 4.52 14.92
N HIS A 123 -5.19 5.48 14.04
CA HIS A 123 -3.82 5.95 13.81
C HIS A 123 -3.66 7.45 14.04
N SER A 124 -4.66 8.12 14.63
CA SER A 124 -4.66 9.55 14.90
C SER A 124 -4.29 10.37 13.66
N LEU A 125 -4.96 10.07 12.54
CA LEU A 125 -4.71 10.76 11.26
C LEU A 125 -5.57 12.01 11.16
N THR A 126 -4.95 13.16 10.95
CA THR A 126 -5.66 14.42 10.68
C THR A 126 -6.34 14.36 9.30
N PRO A 127 -7.31 15.24 9.02
CA PRO A 127 -7.95 15.32 7.71
C PRO A 127 -6.97 15.40 6.51
N PRO A 128 -5.92 16.24 6.50
CA PRO A 128 -4.95 16.27 5.40
C PRO A 128 -4.16 14.97 5.26
N MET A 129 -3.78 14.31 6.38
CA MET A 129 -3.08 13.02 6.34
C MET A 129 -3.94 11.93 5.69
N GLN A 130 -5.23 11.89 6.02
CA GLN A 130 -6.17 10.96 5.41
C GLN A 130 -6.32 11.19 3.90
N ALA A 131 -6.38 12.45 3.48
CA ALA A 131 -6.48 12.81 2.06
C ALA A 131 -5.26 12.33 1.26
N VAL A 132 -4.05 12.65 1.74
CA VAL A 132 -2.80 12.22 1.09
C VAL A 132 -2.72 10.70 1.03
N LEU A 133 -2.98 10.02 2.14
CA LEU A 133 -2.91 8.56 2.21
C LEU A 133 -3.93 7.90 1.27
N ALA A 134 -5.17 8.39 1.21
CA ALA A 134 -6.18 7.88 0.29
C ALA A 134 -5.78 8.06 -1.17
N ILE A 135 -5.22 9.21 -1.54
CA ILE A 135 -4.75 9.44 -2.92
C ILE A 135 -3.61 8.51 -3.31
N LEU A 136 -2.67 8.25 -2.40
CA LEU A 136 -1.60 7.28 -2.63
C LEU A 136 -2.13 5.86 -2.77
N MET A 137 -3.08 5.44 -1.92
CA MET A 137 -3.70 4.11 -2.01
C MET A 137 -4.56 3.91 -3.28
N LEU A 138 -5.21 4.96 -3.77
CA LEU A 138 -6.08 4.86 -4.94
C LEU A 138 -5.32 4.91 -6.27
N ARG A 139 -4.12 5.52 -6.28
CA ARG A 139 -3.39 5.85 -7.52
C ARG A 139 -1.90 5.53 -7.48
N GLY A 140 -1.43 4.80 -6.47
CA GLY A 140 -0.04 4.43 -6.30
C GLY A 140 0.91 5.62 -6.13
N ALA A 141 2.16 5.41 -6.55
CA ALA A 141 3.26 6.34 -6.35
C ALA A 141 3.05 7.64 -7.12
N GLN A 142 3.20 8.81 -6.48
CA GLN A 142 2.89 10.14 -7.06
C GLN A 142 3.89 11.22 -6.62
N THR A 143 4.05 12.28 -7.42
CA THR A 143 4.81 13.47 -6.98
C THR A 143 3.96 14.36 -6.08
N VAL A 144 4.62 15.26 -5.34
CA VAL A 144 3.97 16.26 -4.48
C VAL A 144 2.93 17.09 -5.25
N GLY A 145 3.27 17.51 -6.48
CA GLY A 145 2.37 18.27 -7.35
C GLY A 145 1.12 17.49 -7.75
N GLU A 146 1.28 16.20 -8.09
CA GLU A 146 0.16 15.31 -8.41
C GLU A 146 -0.75 15.09 -7.20
N ILE A 147 -0.16 14.82 -6.02
CA ILE A 147 -0.90 14.62 -4.76
C ILE A 147 -1.73 15.86 -4.44
N ARG A 148 -1.11 17.05 -4.49
CA ARG A 148 -1.79 18.33 -4.23
C ARG A 148 -3.01 18.50 -5.14
N ALA A 149 -2.82 18.39 -6.45
CA ALA A 149 -3.90 18.59 -7.43
C ALA A 149 -5.04 17.56 -7.27
N ARG A 150 -4.73 16.33 -6.87
CA ARG A 150 -5.71 15.24 -6.73
C ARG A 150 -6.42 15.25 -5.37
N CYS A 151 -5.81 15.86 -4.35
CA CYS A 151 -6.41 16.04 -3.03
C CYS A 151 -7.47 17.15 -2.98
N GLU A 152 -7.55 18.05 -3.98
CA GLU A 152 -8.35 19.28 -3.93
C GLU A 152 -9.79 19.10 -3.40
N ARG A 153 -10.48 18.01 -3.78
CA ARG A 153 -11.86 17.72 -3.33
C ARG A 153 -11.96 17.13 -1.92
N MET A 154 -10.86 16.62 -1.37
CA MET A 154 -10.77 16.07 -0.01
C MET A 154 -10.19 17.09 0.97
N HIS A 155 -9.10 17.73 0.57
CA HIS A 155 -8.41 18.76 1.34
C HIS A 155 -7.61 19.67 0.39
N ALA A 156 -7.91 20.96 0.40
CA ALA A 156 -7.22 21.96 -0.41
C ALA A 156 -5.92 22.39 0.29
N PHE A 157 -4.78 22.12 -0.33
CA PHE A 157 -3.46 22.52 0.17
C PHE A 157 -3.03 23.86 -0.42
N GLY A 158 -2.64 24.80 0.44
CA GLY A 158 -2.20 26.14 0.05
C GLY A 158 -0.92 26.13 -0.77
N SER A 159 -0.01 25.21 -0.47
CA SER A 159 1.30 25.10 -1.13
C SER A 159 1.79 23.66 -1.26
N PRO A 160 2.75 23.36 -2.15
CA PRO A 160 3.44 22.07 -2.19
C PRO A 160 4.15 21.71 -0.88
N ALA A 161 4.66 22.72 -0.15
CA ALA A 161 5.36 22.52 1.12
C ALA A 161 4.44 21.93 2.20
N GLU A 162 3.16 22.29 2.22
CA GLU A 162 2.19 21.68 3.15
C GLU A 162 2.00 20.19 2.86
N VAL A 163 2.03 19.77 1.59
CA VAL A 163 1.93 18.36 1.23
C VAL A 163 3.18 17.60 1.67
N GLU A 164 4.37 18.19 1.48
CA GLU A 164 5.63 17.62 1.98
C GLU A 164 5.62 17.43 3.50
N GLU A 165 5.16 18.42 4.26
CA GLU A 165 5.02 18.31 5.73
C GLU A 165 4.07 17.17 6.13
N ILE A 166 2.99 16.96 5.37
CA ILE A 166 2.06 15.85 5.63
C ILE A 166 2.67 14.49 5.26
N LEU A 167 3.45 14.42 4.18
CA LEU A 167 4.17 13.22 3.78
C LEU A 167 5.23 12.83 4.82
N GLU A 168 5.97 13.80 5.35
CA GLU A 168 6.93 13.62 6.45
C GLU A 168 6.20 13.09 7.69
N LYS A 169 5.12 13.75 8.13
CA LYS A 169 4.30 13.28 9.26
C LYS A 169 3.72 11.88 9.09
N LEU A 170 3.42 11.45 7.86
CA LEU A 170 2.96 10.09 7.56
C LEU A 170 4.11 9.08 7.55
N GLY A 171 5.31 9.49 7.14
CA GLY A 171 6.54 8.70 7.24
C GLY A 171 7.01 8.52 8.69
N ASP A 172 6.80 9.52 9.54
CA ASP A 172 7.16 9.49 10.98
C ASP A 172 6.17 8.71 11.86
N LYS A 173 5.06 8.22 11.29
CA LYS A 173 4.14 7.33 12.03
C LYS A 173 4.85 6.02 12.37
N TYR A 174 4.37 5.37 13.43
CA TYR A 174 4.77 4.01 13.76
C TYR A 174 3.53 3.10 13.80
N PRO A 175 3.42 2.13 12.89
CA PRO A 175 4.30 1.90 11.73
C PRO A 175 4.21 3.02 10.67
N PRO A 176 5.26 3.21 9.84
CA PRO A 176 5.27 4.25 8.80
C PRO A 176 4.22 3.94 7.74
N MET A 177 3.54 4.98 7.24
CA MET A 177 2.43 4.84 6.31
C MET A 177 2.76 5.24 4.87
N VAL A 178 3.84 6.01 4.70
CA VAL A 178 4.28 6.56 3.42
C VAL A 178 5.80 6.53 3.37
N ILE A 179 6.36 6.33 2.18
CA ILE A 179 7.79 6.41 1.92
C ILE A 179 8.08 7.24 0.67
N GLN A 180 9.19 7.98 0.70
CA GLN A 180 9.75 8.59 -0.50
C GLN A 180 10.54 7.54 -1.29
N LEU A 181 10.20 7.38 -2.56
CA LEU A 181 10.91 6.47 -3.46
C LEU A 181 12.25 7.06 -3.92
N PRO A 182 13.24 6.21 -4.23
CA PRO A 182 14.46 6.65 -4.91
C PRO A 182 14.12 7.37 -6.21
N LYS A 183 14.84 8.45 -6.52
CA LYS A 183 14.62 9.20 -7.76
C LYS A 183 14.96 8.33 -8.96
N ALA A 184 14.02 8.18 -9.89
CA ALA A 184 14.29 7.52 -11.16
C ALA A 184 15.32 8.34 -11.97
N PRO A 185 16.26 7.69 -12.70
CA PRO A 185 17.23 8.38 -13.53
C PRO A 185 16.55 9.38 -14.48
N GLY A 186 17.00 10.64 -14.49
CA GLY A 186 16.48 11.70 -15.35
C GLY A 186 15.25 12.46 -14.84
N THR A 187 14.68 12.06 -13.69
CA THR A 187 13.56 12.80 -13.07
C THR A 187 14.03 13.76 -11.98
N LYS A 188 13.50 15.00 -11.98
CA LYS A 188 13.85 16.02 -10.98
C LYS A 188 13.03 15.89 -9.68
N GLU A 189 11.80 15.40 -9.78
CA GLU A 189 10.84 15.32 -8.68
C GLU A 189 10.84 13.95 -8.01
N ALA A 190 10.81 13.93 -6.67
CA ALA A 190 10.64 12.70 -5.91
C ALA A 190 9.18 12.21 -5.99
N ARG A 191 9.00 10.88 -5.99
CA ARG A 191 7.68 10.24 -5.86
C ARG A 191 7.54 9.63 -4.47
N TYR A 192 6.31 9.60 -3.98
CA TYR A 192 5.94 9.02 -2.71
C TYR A 192 4.92 7.91 -2.94
N THR A 193 4.98 6.85 -2.15
CA THR A 193 3.98 5.76 -2.16
C THR A 193 3.55 5.40 -0.74
N HIS A 194 2.42 4.69 -0.60
CA HIS A 194 1.98 4.20 0.69
C HIS A 194 2.71 2.91 1.09
N LEU A 195 2.75 2.64 2.39
CA LEU A 195 3.28 1.42 3.01
C LEU A 195 2.18 0.52 3.57
N MET A 196 0.92 0.82 3.27
CA MET A 196 -0.23 0.03 3.75
C MET A 196 -0.23 -1.44 3.30
N SER A 197 0.49 -1.78 2.22
CA SER A 197 0.69 -3.15 1.72
C SER A 197 2.07 -3.72 2.07
N GLY A 198 2.83 -3.02 2.89
CA GLY A 198 4.19 -3.38 3.28
C GLY A 198 5.26 -2.81 2.34
N GLU A 199 6.51 -2.84 2.82
CA GLU A 199 7.67 -2.27 2.11
C GLU A 199 8.02 -3.03 0.81
N ALA A 200 7.78 -4.34 0.78
CA ALA A 200 8.02 -5.17 -0.40
C ALA A 200 7.12 -4.74 -1.58
N ALA A 201 5.84 -4.49 -1.33
CA ALA A 201 4.90 -4.00 -2.33
C ALA A 201 5.28 -2.59 -2.81
N ALA A 202 5.67 -1.70 -1.89
CA ALA A 202 6.14 -0.36 -2.24
C ALA A 202 7.36 -0.38 -3.18
N SER A 203 8.29 -1.31 -2.96
CA SER A 203 9.48 -1.49 -3.80
C SER A 203 9.13 -2.00 -5.21
N GLN A 204 8.15 -2.89 -5.34
CA GLN A 204 7.67 -3.36 -6.64
C GLN A 204 7.02 -2.21 -7.44
N HIS A 205 6.13 -1.44 -6.80
CA HIS A 205 5.51 -0.28 -7.46
C HIS A 205 6.52 0.80 -7.88
N ALA A 206 7.62 0.95 -7.13
CA ALA A 206 8.72 1.86 -7.50
C ALA A 206 9.43 1.41 -8.78
N PHE A 207 9.60 0.09 -8.95
CA PHE A 207 10.21 -0.48 -10.15
C PHE A 207 9.29 -0.33 -11.37
N ASP A 208 8.00 -0.61 -11.21
CA ASP A 208 7.01 -0.47 -12.28
C ASP A 208 6.88 0.98 -12.78
N THR A 209 6.87 1.96 -11.85
CA THR A 209 6.81 3.38 -12.22
C THR A 209 8.10 3.88 -12.86
N ALA A 210 9.27 3.34 -12.50
CA ALA A 210 10.52 3.64 -13.20
C ALA A 210 10.52 3.08 -14.64
N GLY A 211 9.92 1.90 -14.84
CA GLY A 211 9.69 1.31 -16.17
C GLY A 211 8.75 2.15 -17.05
N ASP A 212 7.66 2.68 -16.46
CA ASP A 212 6.67 3.50 -17.17
C ASP A 212 7.17 4.93 -17.49
N ALA A 213 8.14 5.44 -16.72
CA ALA A 213 8.80 6.72 -17.02
C ALA A 213 9.85 6.60 -18.15
N ALA A 214 10.40 5.41 -18.39
CA ALA A 214 11.40 5.16 -19.43
C ALA A 214 10.77 4.91 -20.81
N ALA A 215 9.52 4.46 -20.87
CA ALA A 215 8.79 4.26 -22.11
C ALA A 215 7.87 5.46 -22.41
N PRO A 216 7.80 5.98 -23.65
CA PRO A 216 6.73 6.90 -24.02
C PRO A 216 5.39 6.20 -23.75
N ARG A 217 4.46 6.84 -23.02
CA ARG A 217 3.13 6.24 -22.73
C ARG A 217 2.42 5.67 -23.98
N GLY A 218 2.69 6.23 -25.17
CA GLY A 218 2.21 5.70 -26.45
C GLY A 218 2.82 4.36 -26.87
N SER A 219 4.08 4.09 -26.51
CA SER A 219 4.75 2.80 -26.74
C SER A 219 4.13 1.71 -25.87
N ARG A 220 3.90 2.00 -24.59
CA ARG A 220 3.33 1.01 -23.67
C ARG A 220 1.88 0.67 -24.00
N VAL A 221 1.08 1.67 -24.35
CA VAL A 221 -0.30 1.42 -24.83
C VAL A 221 -0.27 0.60 -26.12
N GLY A 222 0.61 0.92 -27.07
CA GLY A 222 0.75 0.14 -28.30
C GLY A 222 1.19 -1.32 -28.05
N GLU A 223 2.14 -1.54 -27.15
CA GLU A 223 2.60 -2.88 -26.74
C GLU A 223 1.48 -3.68 -26.07
N LEU A 224 0.74 -3.05 -25.17
CA LEU A 224 -0.39 -3.69 -24.49
C LEU A 224 -1.55 -3.97 -25.46
N GLU A 225 -1.82 -3.08 -26.42
CA GLU A 225 -2.80 -3.31 -27.48
C GLU A 225 -2.40 -4.47 -28.39
N GLU A 226 -1.11 -4.58 -28.73
CA GLU A 226 -0.58 -5.69 -29.52
C GLU A 226 -0.66 -7.01 -28.75
N GLU A 227 -0.33 -6.98 -27.46
CA GLU A 227 -0.43 -8.15 -26.59
C GLU A 227 -1.89 -8.60 -26.39
N VAL A 228 -2.82 -7.67 -26.19
CA VAL A 228 -4.25 -7.97 -26.15
C VAL A 228 -4.74 -8.55 -27.47
N ARG A 229 -4.27 -8.02 -28.60
CA ARG A 229 -4.61 -8.55 -29.93
C ARG A 229 -4.09 -9.98 -30.10
N ARG A 230 -2.86 -10.25 -29.68
CA ARG A 230 -2.23 -11.58 -29.69
C ARG A 230 -2.99 -12.57 -28.81
N LEU A 231 -3.31 -12.18 -27.58
CA LEU A 231 -4.05 -13.03 -26.63
C LEU A 231 -5.46 -13.34 -27.14
N ARG A 232 -6.15 -12.37 -27.75
CA ARG A 232 -7.46 -12.59 -28.38
C ARG A 232 -7.39 -13.60 -29.54
N GLN A 233 -6.38 -13.49 -30.42
CA GLN A 233 -6.18 -14.46 -31.49
C GLN A 233 -5.86 -15.86 -30.95
N GLN A 234 -5.05 -15.96 -29.89
CA GLN A 234 -4.77 -17.25 -29.25
C GLN A 234 -6.02 -17.87 -28.62
N LEU A 235 -6.87 -17.06 -28.00
CA LEU A 235 -8.13 -17.52 -27.42
C LEU A 235 -9.11 -18.00 -28.50
N GLU A 236 -9.22 -17.25 -29.60
CA GLU A 236 -10.08 -17.62 -30.73
C GLU A 236 -9.60 -18.91 -31.39
N TRP A 237 -8.29 -19.05 -31.60
CA TRP A 237 -7.69 -20.29 -32.07
C TRP A 237 -7.97 -21.47 -31.14
N LEU A 238 -7.76 -21.30 -29.83
CA LEU A 238 -7.99 -22.36 -28.84
C LEU A 238 -9.47 -22.74 -28.76
N THR A 239 -10.37 -21.77 -28.89
CA THR A 239 -11.82 -22.00 -28.90
C THR A 239 -12.23 -22.81 -30.14
N ASN A 240 -11.69 -22.47 -31.31
CA ASN A 240 -11.95 -23.19 -32.56
C ASN A 240 -11.40 -24.63 -32.52
N GLU A 241 -10.19 -24.82 -31.99
CA GLU A 241 -9.59 -26.15 -31.79
C GLU A 241 -10.41 -26.99 -30.81
N PHE A 242 -10.88 -26.38 -29.71
CA PHE A 242 -11.73 -27.07 -28.74
C PHE A 242 -13.08 -27.49 -29.34
N GLU A 243 -13.70 -26.63 -30.16
CA GLU A 243 -14.94 -26.98 -30.88
C GLU A 243 -14.73 -28.09 -31.91
N ALA A 244 -13.61 -28.06 -32.64
CA ALA A 244 -13.25 -29.10 -33.61
C ALA A 244 -13.00 -30.44 -32.89
N PHE A 245 -12.25 -30.42 -31.78
CA PHE A 245 -12.04 -31.58 -30.92
C PHE A 245 -13.37 -32.14 -30.40
N ARG A 246 -14.25 -31.29 -29.85
CA ARG A 246 -15.57 -31.72 -29.35
C ARG A 246 -16.41 -32.42 -30.42
N LYS A 247 -16.36 -31.96 -31.68
CA LYS A 247 -17.06 -32.58 -32.81
C LYS A 247 -16.50 -33.95 -33.24
N GLN A 248 -15.25 -34.27 -32.90
CA GLN A 248 -14.66 -35.59 -33.19
C GLN A 248 -15.11 -36.70 -32.22
N PHE A 249 -15.64 -36.32 -31.05
CA PHE A 249 -16.14 -37.25 -30.03
C PHE A 249 -17.68 -37.27 -29.91
N GLN A 250 -18.37 -36.73 -30.92
CA GLN A 250 -19.83 -36.73 -31.04
C GLN A 250 -20.25 -37.52 -32.29
#